data_AF-A0A0G4NF70-F1
#
_entry.id   AF-A0A0G4NF70-F1
#
_cell.length_a   1.000
_cell.length_b   1.000
_cell.length_c   1.000
_cell.angle_alpha   90.00
_cell.angle_beta   90.00
_cell.angle_gamma   90.00
#
_symmetry.space_group_name_H-M   'P 1'
#
loop_
_entity.id
_entity.type
_entity.pdbx_description
1 polymer ?
#
loop_
_entity_poly.entity_id
_entity_poly.type
_entity_poly.pdbx_seq_one_letter_code
_entity_poly.pdbx_strand_id
1 'polypeptide(L)'
;MALPAVLPRAEDETTRREDYRTLYDLLNLFATMAAKRKAAAMAATVTEEPVDPADELMFLCLGGGNEVGRSCHIIQYKGKTVMLDAGQHPAYDGLAALPFFDDFDLSTVDVLLISQ
;
A
#
# COMPACT_ATOMS: atom_id res chain seq x y z
N MET A 1 53.79 -24.82 -24.48
CA MET A 1 53.07 -24.00 -25.47
C MET A 1 51.83 -23.45 -24.76
N ALA A 2 51.88 -22.21 -24.30
CA ALA A 2 50.85 -21.59 -23.44
C ALA A 2 49.88 -20.75 -24.29
N LEU A 3 48.57 -20.94 -24.09
CA LEU A 3 47.52 -20.08 -24.64
C LEU A 3 47.48 -18.75 -23.86
N PRO A 4 47.32 -17.59 -24.52
CA PRO A 4 47.18 -16.32 -23.82
C PRO A 4 45.78 -16.20 -23.21
N ALA A 5 45.70 -15.88 -21.91
CA ALA A 5 44.46 -15.50 -21.26
C ALA A 5 44.04 -14.11 -21.78
N VAL A 6 42.90 -14.05 -22.47
CA VAL A 6 42.27 -12.79 -22.88
C VAL A 6 41.61 -12.18 -21.65
N LEU A 7 42.22 -11.14 -21.07
CA LEU A 7 41.59 -10.32 -20.05
C LEU A 7 40.38 -9.58 -20.68
N PRO A 8 39.21 -9.52 -20.03
CA PRO A 8 38.10 -8.71 -20.53
C PRO A 8 38.52 -7.24 -20.61
N ARG A 9 38.28 -6.59 -21.75
CA ARG A 9 38.56 -5.16 -21.95
C ARG A 9 37.84 -4.36 -20.86
N ALA A 10 38.54 -3.44 -20.23
CA ALA A 10 37.93 -2.44 -19.36
C ALA A 10 36.91 -1.63 -20.18
N GLU A 11 35.63 -1.87 -19.95
CA GLU A 11 34.53 -1.16 -20.58
C GLU A 11 34.53 0.29 -20.10
N ASP A 12 34.49 1.24 -21.04
CA ASP A 12 34.59 2.67 -20.79
C ASP A 12 33.49 3.16 -19.83
N GLU A 13 33.89 3.93 -18.82
CA GLU A 13 33.04 4.37 -17.71
C GLU A 13 31.90 5.29 -18.19
N THR A 14 32.11 5.95 -19.33
CA THR A 14 31.14 6.79 -20.04
C THR A 14 29.99 5.97 -20.59
N THR A 15 30.26 4.82 -21.21
CA THR A 15 29.24 3.92 -21.78
C THR A 15 28.36 3.32 -20.70
N ARG A 16 28.94 2.92 -19.55
CA ARG A 16 28.16 2.45 -18.39
C ARG A 16 27.19 3.51 -17.87
N ARG A 17 27.59 4.78 -17.81
CA ARG A 17 26.72 5.87 -17.34
C ARG A 17 25.52 6.10 -18.26
N GLU A 18 25.67 5.92 -19.56
CA GLU A 18 24.56 6.04 -20.52
C GLU A 18 23.58 4.85 -20.39
N ASP A 19 24.08 3.63 -20.21
CA ASP A 19 23.25 2.45 -20.00
C ASP A 19 22.42 2.56 -18.72
N TYR A 20 23.01 3.01 -17.60
CA TYR A 20 22.24 3.21 -16.36
C TYR A 20 21.20 4.32 -16.49
N ARG A 21 21.49 5.39 -17.26
CA ARG A 21 20.54 6.48 -17.48
C ARG A 21 19.31 6.02 -18.26
N THR A 22 19.50 5.23 -19.31
CA THR A 22 18.38 4.68 -20.10
C THR A 22 17.55 3.68 -19.30
N LEU A 23 18.18 2.86 -18.45
CA LEU A 23 17.47 1.98 -17.52
C LEU A 23 16.64 2.74 -16.50
N TYR A 24 17.17 3.84 -15.96
CA TYR A 24 16.42 4.72 -15.05
C TYR A 24 15.26 5.43 -15.77
N ASP A 25 15.46 5.91 -17.00
CA ASP A 25 14.41 6.54 -17.79
C ASP A 25 13.29 5.55 -18.16
N LEU A 26 13.64 4.30 -18.48
CA LEU A 26 12.66 3.23 -18.68
C LEU A 26 11.91 2.89 -17.38
N LEU A 27 12.62 2.77 -16.26
CA LEU A 27 11.99 2.53 -14.95
C LEU A 27 11.01 3.65 -14.58
N ASN A 28 11.41 4.92 -14.82
CA ASN A 28 10.58 6.09 -14.60
C ASN A 28 9.37 6.14 -15.55
N LEU A 29 9.55 5.74 -16.81
CA LEU A 29 8.46 5.66 -17.79
C LEU A 29 7.45 4.55 -17.41
N PHE A 30 7.92 3.38 -16.97
CA PHE A 30 7.07 2.31 -16.48
C PHE A 30 6.31 2.72 -15.22
N ALA A 31 6.96 3.38 -14.27
CA ALA A 31 6.31 3.93 -13.08
C ALA A 31 5.21 4.96 -13.45
N THR A 32 5.50 5.86 -14.40
CA THR A 32 4.54 6.86 -14.89
C THR A 32 3.36 6.23 -15.60
N MET A 33 3.58 5.24 -16.48
CA MET A 33 2.50 4.55 -17.19
C MET A 33 1.63 3.71 -16.26
N ALA A 34 2.21 3.09 -15.22
CA ALA A 34 1.46 2.39 -14.19
C ALA A 34 0.56 3.34 -13.38
N ALA A 35 1.05 4.53 -13.03
CA ALA A 35 0.25 5.56 -12.36
C ALA A 35 -0.88 6.10 -13.25
N LYS A 36 -0.60 6.32 -14.55
CA LYS A 36 -1.57 6.88 -15.51
C LYS A 36 -2.75 5.94 -15.80
N ARG A 37 -2.53 4.62 -15.74
CA ARG A 37 -3.60 3.61 -15.87
C ARG A 37 -4.60 3.65 -14.70
N LYS A 38 -4.16 3.97 -13.49
CA LYS A 38 -5.07 4.15 -12.34
C LYS A 38 -5.88 5.45 -12.44
N ALA A 39 -5.27 6.52 -12.95
CA ALA A 39 -5.95 7.82 -13.08
C ALA A 39 -7.01 7.85 -14.19
N ALA A 40 -6.75 7.21 -15.35
CA ALA A 40 -7.68 7.25 -16.48
C ALA A 40 -8.97 6.46 -16.27
N ALA A 41 -8.94 5.39 -15.46
CA ALA A 41 -10.14 4.59 -15.16
C ALA A 41 -11.10 5.26 -14.16
N MET A 42 -10.63 6.26 -13.40
CA MET A 42 -11.41 7.00 -12.40
C MET A 42 -11.96 8.34 -12.91
N ALA A 43 -11.57 8.77 -14.12
CA ALA A 43 -11.97 10.07 -14.68
C ALA A 43 -13.27 10.03 -15.50
N ALA A 44 -13.81 8.85 -15.79
CA ALA A 44 -15.06 8.70 -16.54
C ALA A 44 -16.21 8.57 -15.55
N THR A 45 -17.01 9.64 -15.43
CA THR A 45 -18.16 9.85 -14.52
C THR A 45 -17.85 10.42 -13.13
N VAL A 46 -17.29 11.64 -13.08
CA VAL A 46 -17.60 12.56 -11.97
C VAL A 46 -18.74 13.45 -12.46
N THR A 47 -19.97 13.01 -12.23
CA THR A 47 -21.10 13.95 -12.19
C THR A 47 -20.89 14.83 -10.96
N GLU A 48 -20.87 16.14 -11.14
CA GLU A 48 -20.78 17.18 -10.11
C GLU A 48 -22.06 17.23 -9.23
N GLU A 49 -22.60 16.07 -8.85
CA GLU A 49 -23.57 15.99 -7.77
C GLU A 49 -22.79 15.77 -6.47
N PRO A 50 -23.18 16.41 -5.36
CA PRO A 50 -22.55 16.16 -4.07
C PRO A 50 -22.72 14.67 -3.76
N VAL A 51 -21.60 13.94 -3.73
CA VAL A 51 -21.56 12.55 -3.28
C VAL A 51 -22.09 12.55 -1.85
N ASP A 52 -23.14 11.76 -1.60
CA ASP A 52 -23.65 11.56 -0.25
C ASP A 52 -22.49 10.98 0.59
N PRO A 53 -22.17 11.51 1.77
CA PRO A 53 -21.15 10.93 2.64
C PRO A 53 -21.38 9.43 2.93
N ALA A 54 -22.62 8.93 2.80
CA ALA A 54 -22.92 7.50 2.89
C ALA A 54 -22.35 6.66 1.73
N ASP A 55 -22.12 7.26 0.56
CA ASP A 55 -21.53 6.61 -0.62
C ASP A 55 -20.00 6.71 -0.66
N GLU A 56 -19.38 7.38 0.33
CA GLU A 56 -17.93 7.37 0.53
C GLU A 56 -17.49 6.10 1.26
N LEU A 57 -16.44 5.45 0.77
CA LEU A 57 -15.78 4.35 1.46
C LEU A 57 -14.80 4.94 2.48
N MET A 58 -15.10 4.77 3.76
CA MET A 58 -14.16 5.09 4.83
C MET A 58 -13.34 3.86 5.20
N PHE A 59 -12.02 4.03 5.28
CA PHE A 59 -11.09 3.00 5.76
C PHE A 59 -10.23 3.58 6.87
N LEU A 60 -10.38 3.05 8.08
CA LEU A 60 -9.66 3.50 9.28
C LEU A 60 -8.82 2.35 9.84
N CYS A 61 -7.54 2.61 10.11
CA CYS A 61 -6.64 1.63 10.74
C CYS A 61 -6.59 1.88 12.24
N LEU A 62 -7.13 0.96 13.06
CA LEU A 62 -7.01 0.98 14.52
C LEU A 62 -5.75 0.25 15.02
N GLY A 63 -5.13 -0.55 14.17
CA GLY A 63 -3.84 -1.20 14.42
C GLY A 63 -3.35 -1.94 13.18
N GLY A 64 -2.03 -2.10 13.06
CA GLY A 64 -1.39 -2.60 11.83
C GLY A 64 -1.23 -1.54 10.73
N GLY A 65 -1.59 -0.28 11.01
CA GLY A 65 -1.34 0.86 10.12
C GLY A 65 0.11 1.29 10.19
N ASN A 66 0.89 1.00 9.15
CA ASN A 66 2.34 1.29 9.09
C ASN A 66 3.15 0.60 10.21
N GLU A 67 2.68 -0.56 10.69
CA GLU A 67 3.33 -1.37 11.71
C GLU A 67 2.97 -2.87 11.52
N VAL A 68 3.58 -3.76 12.31
CA VAL A 68 3.30 -5.21 12.26
C VAL A 68 2.86 -5.69 13.64
N GLY A 69 1.62 -6.20 13.71
CA GLY A 69 0.97 -6.62 14.95
C GLY A 69 -0.33 -5.85 15.17
N ARG A 70 -1.19 -6.35 16.07
CA ARG A 70 -2.50 -5.76 16.41
C ARG A 70 -3.35 -5.35 15.21
N SER A 71 -3.40 -6.19 14.16
CA SER A 71 -4.21 -5.86 12.98
C SER A 71 -5.66 -5.62 13.38
N CYS A 72 -6.16 -4.43 13.01
CA CYS A 72 -7.55 -4.04 13.21
C CYS A 72 -7.88 -2.87 12.29
N HIS A 73 -8.85 -3.07 11.41
CA HIS A 73 -9.24 -2.09 10.40
C HIS A 73 -10.75 -1.95 10.37
N ILE A 74 -11.24 -0.72 10.25
CA ILE A 74 -12.66 -0.42 10.12
C ILE A 74 -12.93 0.00 8.69
N ILE A 75 -13.95 -0.62 8.09
CA ILE A 75 -14.51 -0.26 6.80
C ILE A 75 -15.91 0.26 7.03
N GLN A 76 -16.21 1.48 6.59
CA GLN A 76 -17.57 1.98 6.54
C GLN A 76 -17.98 2.27 5.10
N TYR A 77 -19.17 1.80 4.75
CA TYR A 77 -19.77 2.06 3.45
C TYR A 77 -21.29 1.94 3.54
N LYS A 78 -22.03 2.90 2.99
CA LYS A 78 -23.51 2.89 2.97
C LYS A 78 -24.14 2.64 4.34
N GLY A 79 -23.55 3.23 5.38
CA GLY A 79 -23.99 3.05 6.77
C GLY A 79 -23.89 1.60 7.26
N LYS A 80 -22.95 0.82 6.72
CA LYS A 80 -22.54 -0.49 7.24
C LYS A 80 -21.10 -0.37 7.71
N THR A 81 -20.82 -0.93 8.88
CA THR A 81 -19.49 -0.90 9.49
C THR A 81 -18.98 -2.32 9.66
N VAL A 82 -17.86 -2.62 9.03
CA VAL A 82 -17.18 -3.92 9.12
C VAL A 82 -15.84 -3.72 9.83
N MET A 83 -15.60 -4.50 10.87
CA MET A 83 -14.30 -4.59 11.53
C MET A 83 -13.53 -5.80 10.99
N LEU A 84 -12.33 -5.55 10.50
CA LEU A 84 -11.40 -6.55 10.00
C LEU A 84 -10.30 -6.74 11.03
N ASP A 85 -10.22 -7.95 11.56
CA ASP A 85 -9.32 -8.37 12.64
C ASP A 85 -9.50 -7.64 13.96
N ALA A 86 -9.03 -8.31 15.02
CA ALA A 86 -8.89 -7.77 16.37
C ALA A 86 -7.65 -8.40 17.01
N GLY A 87 -6.50 -8.25 16.31
CA GLY A 87 -5.26 -8.90 16.71
C GLY A 87 -4.60 -8.25 17.93
N GLN A 88 -3.65 -8.95 18.53
CA GLN A 88 -2.76 -8.41 19.57
C GLN A 88 -1.37 -8.14 18.99
N HIS A 89 -0.69 -7.10 19.47
CA HIS A 89 0.69 -6.82 19.10
C HIS A 89 1.64 -7.75 19.89
N PRO A 90 2.50 -8.54 19.23
CA PRO A 90 3.31 -9.57 19.89
C PRO A 90 4.44 -9.01 20.76
N ALA A 91 4.86 -7.76 20.53
CA ALA A 91 5.94 -7.11 21.28
C ALA A 91 5.49 -6.31 22.50
N TYR A 92 4.18 -6.27 22.80
CA TYR A 92 3.63 -5.52 23.92
C TYR A 92 2.76 -6.43 24.79
N ASP A 93 2.60 -6.03 26.05
CA ASP A 93 1.80 -6.76 27.03
C ASP A 93 0.59 -5.95 27.50
N GLY A 94 -0.46 -6.67 27.90
CA GLY A 94 -1.68 -6.08 28.46
C GLY A 94 -2.41 -5.16 27.49
N LEU A 95 -2.98 -4.07 27.99
CA LEU A 95 -3.79 -3.12 27.21
C LEU A 95 -2.99 -2.42 26.10
N ALA A 96 -1.68 -2.25 26.27
CA ALA A 96 -0.82 -1.61 25.27
C ALA A 96 -0.65 -2.48 24.00
N ALA A 97 -0.94 -3.77 24.09
CA ALA A 97 -0.86 -4.71 22.98
C ALA A 97 -2.13 -4.71 22.12
N LEU A 98 -3.22 -4.12 22.59
CA LEU A 98 -4.48 -4.10 21.87
C LEU A 98 -4.49 -3.01 20.77
N PRO A 99 -5.35 -3.15 19.76
CA PRO A 99 -5.70 -2.06 18.87
C PRO A 99 -6.30 -0.87 19.64
N PHE A 100 -6.31 0.30 19.01
CA PHE A 100 -6.90 1.52 19.59
C PHE A 100 -8.43 1.49 19.53
N PHE A 101 -9.05 0.61 20.33
CA PHE A 101 -10.50 0.49 20.39
C PHE A 101 -11.22 1.73 20.91
N ASP A 102 -10.53 2.59 21.67
CA ASP A 102 -11.11 3.80 22.23
C ASP A 102 -11.33 4.91 21.18
N ASP A 103 -10.61 4.83 20.05
CA ASP A 103 -10.71 5.82 18.95
C ASP A 103 -11.93 5.57 18.04
N PHE A 104 -12.67 4.49 18.28
CA PHE A 104 -13.82 4.11 17.46
C PHE A 104 -14.98 3.56 18.30
N ASP A 105 -16.21 3.94 17.97
CA ASP A 105 -17.38 3.39 18.62
C ASP A 105 -17.69 1.97 18.09
N LEU A 106 -17.20 0.96 18.83
CA LEU A 106 -17.41 -0.45 18.52
C LEU A 106 -18.90 -0.87 18.50
N SER A 107 -19.80 -0.12 19.12
CA SER A 107 -21.24 -0.44 19.09
C SER A 107 -21.85 -0.29 17.69
N THR A 108 -21.18 0.46 16.81
CA THR A 108 -21.60 0.66 15.42
C THR A 108 -21.14 -0.44 14.48
N VAL A 109 -20.28 -1.36 14.93
CA VAL A 109 -19.75 -2.46 14.12
C VAL A 109 -20.84 -3.52 13.92
N ASP A 110 -21.20 -3.77 12.65
CA ASP A 110 -22.18 -4.79 12.29
C ASP A 110 -21.57 -6.19 12.26
N VAL A 111 -20.33 -6.31 11.77
CA VAL A 111 -19.66 -7.60 11.54
C VAL A 111 -18.18 -7.48 11.86
N LEU A 112 -17.65 -8.49 12.56
CA LEU A 112 -16.21 -8.73 12.76
C LEU A 112 -15.77 -9.91 11.89
N LEU A 113 -14.80 -9.68 11.01
CA LEU A 113 -14.17 -10.72 10.19
C LEU A 113 -12.73 -10.92 10.66
N ILE A 114 -12.36 -12.16 10.98
CA ILE A 114 -11.00 -12.51 11.39
C ILE A 114 -10.29 -13.21 10.24
N SER A 115 -9.13 -12.68 9.87
CA SER A 115 -8.20 -13.26 8.90
C SER A 115 -7.26 -14.27 9.58
N GLN A 116 -6.55 -15.07 8.76
CA GLN A 116 -5.69 -16.19 9.19
C GLN A 116 -4.30 -15.74 9.61
#